data_AF-A0A495KSU2-F1
#
_entry.id   AF-A0A495KSU2-F1
#
_cell.length_a   1.000
_cell.length_b   1.000
_cell.length_c   1.000
_cell.angle_alpha   90.00
_cell.angle_beta   90.00
_cell.angle_gamma   90.00
#
_symmetry.space_group_name_H-M   'P 1'
#
loop_
_entity.id
_entity.type
_entity.pdbx_description
1 polymer ?
#
loop_
_entity_poly.entity_id
_entity_poly.type
_entity_poly.pdbx_seq_one_letter_code
_entity_poly.pdbx_strand_id
1 'polypeptide(L)'
;MKKLILIPALFCLFMLNVASMCSSDDDSSSSQDPTPVINTATDGTWRVTSYVDSGTDETNHFTGYNFTFATGNVLTATNGTNTYTGVWSVTSDDSNDDSPSSDLDFNIAFATPANFADLTDDWEIVSYTATTISLIDISGGNGGTDTLVFTKN
;
A
#
# COMPACT_ATOMS: atom_id res chain seq x y z
N MET A 1 47.55 38.27 55.54
CA MET A 1 47.79 37.03 56.33
C MET A 1 46.55 36.15 56.12
N LYS A 2 46.54 34.95 55.53
CA LYS A 2 47.47 33.80 55.49
C LYS A 2 47.17 33.04 54.18
N LYS A 3 48.15 32.92 53.29
CA LYS A 3 48.90 31.69 52.91
C LYS A 3 48.17 30.74 51.95
N LEU A 4 48.67 30.79 50.71
CA LEU A 4 48.64 29.76 49.67
C LEU A 4 49.13 28.41 50.21
N ILE A 5 48.48 27.31 49.83
CA ILE A 5 49.09 25.97 49.82
C ILE A 5 48.77 25.33 48.47
N LEU A 6 49.83 25.15 47.67
CA LEU A 6 49.92 24.24 46.54
C LEU A 6 50.40 22.89 47.05
N ILE A 7 49.77 21.79 46.66
CA ILE A 7 50.47 20.50 46.49
C ILE A 7 50.03 19.86 45.15
N PRO A 8 50.99 19.50 44.29
CA PRO A 8 50.76 18.92 42.96
C PRO A 8 50.91 17.38 42.96
N ALA A 9 50.58 16.82 41.78
CA ALA A 9 51.08 15.59 41.19
C ALA A 9 50.58 14.23 41.73
N LEU A 10 49.76 13.56 40.92
CA LEU A 10 50.14 12.28 40.28
C LEU A 10 49.00 11.89 39.31
N PHE A 11 49.21 12.03 38.00
CA PHE A 11 49.58 10.91 37.13
C PHE A 11 48.52 9.80 37.14
N CYS A 12 47.63 9.83 36.17
CA CYS A 12 47.39 8.69 35.28
C CYS A 12 46.37 9.07 34.22
N LEU A 13 46.92 9.21 33.01
CA LEU A 13 46.27 9.05 31.74
C LEU A 13 45.34 7.82 31.76
N PHE A 14 44.04 8.03 31.66
CA PHE A 14 43.15 7.03 31.05
C PHE A 14 42.17 7.77 30.16
N MET A 15 42.50 7.79 28.86
CA MET A 15 41.59 8.17 27.80
C MET A 15 40.43 7.17 27.78
N LEU A 16 39.33 7.50 28.46
CA LEU A 16 38.05 6.85 28.24
C LEU A 16 37.47 7.40 26.93
N ASN A 17 37.88 6.74 25.85
CA ASN A 17 37.09 6.59 24.65
C ASN A 17 35.77 5.91 25.06
N VAL A 18 34.75 6.71 25.38
CA VAL A 18 33.37 6.26 25.17
C VAL A 18 33.07 6.59 23.72
N ALA A 19 33.30 5.59 22.89
CA ALA A 19 32.85 5.58 21.51
C ALA A 19 31.37 5.97 21.50
N SER A 20 31.06 6.90 20.61
CA SER A 20 29.75 7.15 20.02
C SER A 20 28.91 5.87 20.02
N MET A 21 28.01 5.73 21.00
CA MET A 21 26.80 4.91 20.81
C MET A 21 25.88 5.73 19.92
N CYS A 22 26.21 5.75 18.63
CA CYS A 22 25.17 5.73 17.64
C CYS A 22 24.69 4.28 17.72
N SER A 23 23.59 4.04 18.43
CA SER A 23 22.76 2.89 18.06
C SER A 23 22.50 3.12 16.58
N SER A 24 23.02 2.23 15.74
CA SER A 24 22.45 2.09 14.41
C SER A 24 21.04 1.59 14.66
N ASP A 25 20.13 2.53 14.93
CA ASP A 25 18.72 2.35 14.68
C ASP A 25 18.62 2.33 13.15
N ASP A 26 19.07 1.21 12.58
CA ASP A 26 18.66 0.81 11.25
C ASP A 26 17.19 0.38 11.40
N ASP A 27 16.32 1.37 11.60
CA ASP A 27 14.90 1.25 11.28
C ASP A 27 14.84 1.16 9.76
N SER A 28 15.23 0.00 9.22
CA SER A 28 14.90 -0.35 7.85
C SER A 28 13.40 -0.62 7.84
N SER A 29 12.61 0.43 7.65
CA SER A 29 11.27 0.30 7.09
C SER A 29 11.45 -0.39 5.73
N SER A 30 11.39 -1.72 5.73
CA SER A 30 11.55 -2.49 4.50
C SER A 30 10.22 -2.45 3.77
N SER A 31 9.99 -1.38 2.99
CA SER A 31 8.88 -1.33 2.05
C SER A 31 8.83 -2.62 1.25
N GLN A 32 7.64 -3.21 1.20
CA GLN A 32 7.42 -4.45 0.48
C GLN A 32 7.61 -4.22 -1.04
N ASP A 33 8.22 -5.17 -1.74
CA ASP A 33 8.36 -5.09 -3.20
C ASP A 33 6.98 -5.26 -3.88
N PRO A 34 6.48 -4.26 -4.64
CA PRO A 34 5.19 -4.34 -5.33
C PRO A 34 5.24 -5.22 -6.59
N THR A 35 6.42 -5.59 -7.07
CA THR A 35 6.63 -6.31 -8.34
C THR A 35 5.81 -7.61 -8.46
N PRO A 36 5.68 -8.47 -7.43
CA PRO A 36 4.87 -9.69 -7.51
C PRO A 36 3.38 -9.42 -7.74
N VAL A 37 2.82 -8.37 -7.12
CA VAL A 37 1.42 -7.97 -7.30
C VAL A 37 1.22 -7.42 -8.71
N ILE A 38 2.12 -6.55 -9.16
CA ILE A 38 2.09 -5.98 -10.52
C ILE A 38 2.15 -7.08 -11.57
N ASN A 39 3.06 -8.05 -11.42
CA ASN A 39 3.17 -9.20 -12.33
C ASN A 39 1.90 -10.05 -12.32
N THR A 40 1.26 -10.21 -11.15
CA THR A 40 -0.01 -10.93 -11.05
C THR A 40 -1.12 -10.18 -11.78
N ALA A 41 -1.33 -8.89 -11.48
CA ALA A 41 -2.39 -8.07 -12.05
C ALA A 41 -2.28 -7.93 -13.57
N THR A 42 -1.05 -7.81 -14.09
CA THR A 42 -0.77 -7.68 -15.54
C THR A 42 -0.85 -9.00 -16.30
N ASP A 43 -0.93 -10.14 -15.62
CA ASP A 43 -1.04 -11.47 -16.23
C ASP A 43 -2.50 -11.80 -16.61
N GLY A 44 -2.95 -11.23 -17.73
CA GLY A 44 -4.24 -11.57 -18.36
C GLY A 44 -5.34 -10.57 -18.11
N THR A 45 -6.58 -11.06 -18.08
CA THR A 45 -7.78 -10.23 -17.88
C THR A 45 -8.55 -10.73 -16.66
N TRP A 46 -9.24 -9.80 -16.02
CA TRP A 46 -9.91 -10.01 -14.74
C TRP A 46 -11.38 -9.64 -14.85
N ARG A 47 -12.20 -10.20 -13.98
CA ARG A 47 -13.60 -9.77 -13.77
C ARG A 47 -13.83 -9.48 -12.30
N VAL A 48 -14.66 -8.49 -12.01
CA VAL A 48 -15.15 -8.25 -10.64
C VAL A 48 -16.14 -9.36 -10.29
N THR A 49 -15.89 -10.05 -9.19
CA THR A 49 -16.79 -11.08 -8.64
C THR A 49 -17.48 -10.66 -7.35
N SER A 50 -16.98 -9.63 -6.70
CA SER A 50 -17.60 -9.00 -5.54
C SER A 50 -17.18 -7.54 -5.51
N TYR A 51 -18.15 -6.64 -5.34
CA TYR A 51 -17.92 -5.27 -4.93
C TYR A 51 -19.01 -4.88 -3.94
N VAL A 52 -18.62 -4.64 -2.70
CA VAL A 52 -19.50 -4.17 -1.63
C VAL A 52 -19.02 -2.79 -1.23
N ASP A 53 -19.84 -1.77 -1.46
CA ASP A 53 -19.63 -0.38 -1.06
C ASP A 53 -20.48 -0.09 0.17
N SER A 54 -19.82 0.08 1.31
CA SER A 54 -20.44 0.48 2.58
C SER A 54 -21.64 -0.39 2.96
N GLY A 55 -21.53 -1.70 2.70
CA GLY A 55 -22.57 -2.71 2.96
C GLY A 55 -23.60 -2.91 1.84
N THR A 56 -23.47 -2.20 0.71
CA THR A 56 -24.32 -2.36 -0.47
C THR A 56 -23.60 -3.18 -1.52
N ASP A 57 -24.21 -4.28 -1.99
CA ASP A 57 -23.64 -5.10 -3.06
C ASP A 57 -23.91 -4.46 -4.42
N GLU A 58 -22.85 -3.89 -4.99
CA GLU A 58 -22.84 -3.16 -6.25
C GLU A 58 -22.19 -3.98 -7.39
N THR A 59 -21.92 -5.27 -7.17
CA THR A 59 -21.26 -6.19 -8.11
C THR A 59 -21.92 -6.21 -9.49
N ASN A 60 -23.24 -6.05 -9.53
CA ASN A 60 -24.03 -6.10 -10.77
C ASN A 60 -23.62 -5.01 -11.78
N HIS A 61 -23.06 -3.88 -11.33
CA HIS A 61 -22.59 -2.81 -12.20
C HIS A 61 -21.43 -3.21 -13.10
N PHE A 62 -20.68 -4.26 -12.73
CA PHE A 62 -19.48 -4.71 -13.43
C PHE A 62 -19.66 -6.03 -14.15
N THR A 63 -20.89 -6.58 -14.16
CA THR A 63 -21.18 -7.84 -14.84
C THR A 63 -20.87 -7.73 -16.34
N GLY A 64 -20.07 -8.68 -16.84
CA GLY A 64 -19.67 -8.75 -18.25
C GLY A 64 -18.49 -7.85 -18.64
N TYR A 65 -17.94 -7.06 -17.71
CA TYR A 65 -16.72 -6.29 -17.95
C TYR A 65 -15.47 -7.13 -17.72
N ASN A 66 -14.52 -7.04 -18.65
CA ASN A 66 -13.17 -7.55 -18.53
C ASN A 66 -12.22 -6.40 -18.24
N PHE A 67 -11.53 -6.48 -17.11
CA PHE A 67 -10.52 -5.55 -16.63
C PHE A 67 -9.14 -5.99 -17.10
N THR A 68 -8.33 -5.04 -17.57
CA THR A 68 -6.94 -5.23 -17.98
C THR A 68 -6.07 -4.19 -17.31
N PHE A 69 -5.18 -4.65 -16.44
CA PHE A 69 -4.15 -3.85 -15.81
C PHE A 69 -2.92 -3.87 -16.71
N ALA A 70 -2.62 -2.77 -17.40
CA ALA A 70 -1.55 -2.70 -18.37
C ALA A 70 -0.35 -1.91 -17.84
N THR A 71 0.83 -2.13 -18.45
CA THR A 71 2.01 -1.29 -18.21
C THR A 71 1.74 0.17 -18.56
N GLY A 72 2.49 1.08 -17.95
CA GLY A 72 2.24 2.53 -18.09
C GLY A 72 1.00 3.01 -17.33
N ASN A 73 0.60 2.27 -16.28
CA ASN A 73 -0.45 2.66 -15.33
C ASN A 73 -1.84 2.79 -15.96
N VAL A 74 -2.11 2.08 -17.05
CA VAL A 74 -3.41 2.12 -17.74
C VAL A 74 -4.29 0.96 -17.28
N LEU A 75 -5.49 1.27 -16.80
CA LEU A 75 -6.52 0.29 -16.49
C LEU A 75 -7.64 0.41 -17.52
N THR A 76 -8.02 -0.69 -18.16
CA THR A 76 -9.14 -0.71 -19.11
C THR A 76 -10.19 -1.71 -18.66
N ALA A 77 -11.46 -1.32 -18.68
CA ALA A 77 -12.60 -2.20 -18.47
C ALA A 77 -13.49 -2.20 -19.72
N THR A 78 -13.74 -3.36 -20.32
CA THR A 78 -14.58 -3.49 -21.51
C THR A 78 -15.55 -4.65 -21.45
N ASN A 79 -16.79 -4.44 -21.89
CA ASN A 79 -17.79 -5.49 -22.07
C ASN A 79 -18.08 -5.79 -23.56
N GLY A 80 -17.17 -5.34 -24.45
CA GLY A 80 -17.31 -5.47 -25.91
C GLY A 80 -18.18 -4.40 -26.57
N THR A 81 -19.05 -3.71 -25.82
CA THR A 81 -19.83 -2.56 -26.32
C THR A 81 -19.28 -1.25 -25.77
N ASN A 82 -19.06 -1.18 -24.46
CA ASN A 82 -18.52 -0.03 -23.76
C ASN A 82 -17.08 -0.33 -23.32
N THR A 83 -16.25 0.69 -23.37
CA THR A 83 -14.88 0.65 -22.85
C THR A 83 -14.63 1.88 -22.01
N TYR A 84 -14.15 1.66 -20.79
CA TYR A 84 -13.75 2.73 -19.87
C TYR A 84 -12.28 2.59 -19.53
N THR A 85 -11.59 3.71 -19.50
CA THR A 85 -10.17 3.78 -19.20
C THR A 85 -9.96 4.57 -17.92
N GLY A 86 -9.19 3.98 -17.02
CA GLY A 86 -8.74 4.56 -15.78
C GLY A 86 -7.22 4.41 -15.66
N VAL A 87 -6.74 4.63 -14.46
CA VAL A 87 -5.35 4.39 -14.09
C VAL A 87 -5.27 3.42 -12.92
N TRP A 88 -4.12 2.78 -12.77
CA TRP A 88 -3.83 1.92 -11.63
C TRP A 88 -2.34 1.95 -11.27
N SER A 89 -2.03 1.61 -10.03
CA SER A 89 -0.66 1.38 -9.54
C SER A 89 -0.67 0.48 -8.31
N VAL A 90 0.47 -0.13 -8.02
CA VAL A 90 0.75 -0.71 -6.70
C VAL A 90 1.86 0.11 -6.07
N THR A 91 1.59 0.74 -4.94
CA THR A 91 2.55 1.52 -4.16
C THR A 91 2.95 0.76 -2.91
N SER A 92 4.10 1.10 -2.36
CA SER A 92 4.51 0.65 -1.03
C SER A 92 4.52 1.87 -0.12
N ASP A 93 3.74 1.85 0.94
CA ASP A 93 3.68 2.94 1.91
C ASP A 93 4.50 2.57 3.14
N ASP A 94 5.54 3.36 3.44
CA ASP A 94 6.39 3.23 4.64
C ASP A 94 5.72 3.90 5.88
N SER A 95 4.47 4.33 5.78
CA SER A 95 3.75 4.86 6.94
C SER A 95 3.47 3.74 7.91
N ASN A 96 3.71 4.01 9.19
CA ASN A 96 3.29 3.18 10.33
C ASN A 96 1.74 3.11 10.45
N ASP A 97 1.04 2.99 9.33
CA ASP A 97 -0.40 2.89 9.24
C ASP A 97 -0.82 1.50 9.74
N ASP A 98 -2.00 1.44 10.36
CA ASP A 98 -2.57 0.27 11.02
C ASP A 98 -3.01 -0.81 9.99
N SER A 99 -2.36 -0.88 8.81
CA SER A 99 -2.66 -1.86 7.76
C SER A 99 -2.48 -3.28 8.30
N PRO A 100 -3.55 -4.10 8.33
CA PRO A 100 -3.54 -5.38 9.00
C PRO A 100 -2.80 -6.49 8.24
N SER A 101 -2.34 -6.25 6.99
CA SER A 101 -1.90 -7.34 6.11
C SER A 101 -0.73 -7.06 5.15
N SER A 102 -0.59 -5.88 4.55
CA SER A 102 0.58 -5.53 3.72
C SER A 102 0.83 -4.04 3.67
N ASP A 103 2.10 -3.63 3.55
CA ASP A 103 2.46 -2.22 3.33
C ASP A 103 2.25 -1.80 1.85
N LEU A 104 1.31 -2.45 1.14
CA LEU A 104 1.09 -2.27 -0.30
C LEU A 104 -0.35 -1.85 -0.61
N ASP A 105 -0.49 -0.74 -1.34
CA ASP A 105 -1.79 -0.24 -1.79
C ASP A 105 -2.01 -0.53 -3.27
N PHE A 106 -3.18 -1.05 -3.60
CA PHE A 106 -3.67 -1.27 -4.95
C PHE A 106 -4.54 -0.09 -5.39
N ASN A 107 -3.89 0.92 -5.95
CA ASN A 107 -4.56 2.15 -6.38
C ASN A 107 -5.35 1.91 -7.67
N ILE A 108 -6.61 2.32 -7.68
CA ILE A 108 -7.48 2.33 -8.87
C ILE A 108 -8.07 3.73 -9.01
N ALA A 109 -8.17 4.25 -10.24
CA ALA A 109 -8.94 5.45 -10.47
C ALA A 109 -9.64 5.47 -11.83
N PHE A 110 -10.94 5.74 -11.82
CA PHE A 110 -11.74 6.06 -13.00
C PHE A 110 -12.45 7.40 -12.79
N ALA A 111 -12.49 8.24 -13.83
CA ALA A 111 -13.20 9.51 -13.72
C ALA A 111 -14.73 9.36 -13.93
N THR A 112 -15.14 8.46 -14.82
CA THR A 112 -16.53 8.26 -15.25
C THR A 112 -16.70 6.88 -15.91
N PRO A 113 -17.92 6.34 -16.01
CA PRO A 113 -19.18 6.79 -15.39
C PRO A 113 -19.18 6.63 -13.86
N ALA A 114 -20.24 7.09 -13.18
CA ALA A 114 -20.31 7.11 -11.71
C ALA A 114 -19.96 5.75 -11.08
N ASN A 115 -20.59 4.68 -11.56
CA ASN A 115 -20.31 3.32 -11.08
C ASN A 115 -18.85 2.86 -11.27
N PHE A 116 -18.09 3.43 -12.21
CA PHE A 116 -16.65 3.16 -12.31
C PHE A 116 -15.85 4.09 -11.40
N ALA A 117 -16.30 5.34 -11.23
CA ALA A 117 -15.69 6.27 -10.29
C ALA A 117 -15.76 5.75 -8.85
N ASP A 118 -16.82 4.99 -8.49
CA ASP A 118 -16.96 4.35 -7.18
C ASP A 118 -15.85 3.30 -6.90
N LEU A 119 -15.17 2.76 -7.92
CA LEU A 119 -13.99 1.89 -7.72
C LEU A 119 -12.70 2.67 -7.39
N THR A 120 -12.74 4.01 -7.40
CA THR A 120 -11.55 4.84 -7.25
C THR A 120 -11.13 4.91 -5.79
N ASP A 121 -10.02 4.26 -5.46
CA ASP A 121 -9.49 4.24 -4.09
C ASP A 121 -8.01 3.81 -4.05
N ASP A 122 -7.38 4.01 -2.89
CA ASP A 122 -6.07 3.47 -2.49
C ASP A 122 -6.21 2.16 -1.71
N TRP A 123 -6.85 1.17 -2.34
CA TRP A 123 -7.23 -0.09 -1.70
C TRP A 123 -6.08 -0.85 -0.99
N GLU A 124 -6.31 -1.30 0.24
CA GLU A 124 -5.43 -2.24 0.94
C GLU A 124 -5.56 -3.66 0.35
N ILE A 125 -4.43 -4.34 0.15
CA ILE A 125 -4.40 -5.70 -0.38
C ILE A 125 -4.60 -6.73 0.75
N VAL A 126 -5.81 -7.30 0.83
CA VAL A 126 -6.10 -8.41 1.76
C VAL A 126 -5.37 -9.69 1.35
N SER A 127 -5.41 -10.03 0.06
CA SER A 127 -4.70 -11.20 -0.48
C SER A 127 -4.63 -11.16 -2.01
N TYR A 128 -3.60 -11.80 -2.56
CA TYR A 128 -3.53 -12.08 -4.00
C TYR A 128 -2.98 -13.49 -4.25
N THR A 129 -3.46 -14.10 -5.33
CA THR A 129 -3.02 -15.38 -5.86
C THR A 129 -2.93 -15.27 -7.37
N ALA A 130 -2.49 -16.33 -8.05
CA ALA A 130 -2.48 -16.37 -9.52
C ALA A 130 -3.87 -16.13 -10.17
N THR A 131 -4.97 -16.29 -9.43
CA THR A 131 -6.34 -16.22 -9.97
C THR A 131 -7.28 -15.28 -9.24
N THR A 132 -6.88 -14.69 -8.12
CA THR A 132 -7.74 -13.84 -7.29
C THR A 132 -6.93 -12.68 -6.71
N ILE A 133 -7.50 -11.48 -6.72
CA ILE A 133 -7.01 -10.30 -6.00
C ILE A 133 -8.18 -9.80 -5.14
N SER A 134 -7.97 -9.74 -3.83
CA SER A 134 -8.96 -9.29 -2.85
C SER A 134 -8.46 -8.03 -2.16
N LEU A 135 -9.30 -7.00 -2.17
CA LEU A 135 -9.00 -5.64 -1.76
C LEU A 135 -10.01 -5.16 -0.73
N ILE A 136 -9.59 -4.25 0.16
CA ILE A 136 -10.43 -3.62 1.19
C ILE A 136 -10.10 -2.14 1.31
N ASP A 137 -11.10 -1.30 1.54
CA ASP A 137 -10.92 0.05 2.09
C ASP A 137 -11.65 0.14 3.44
N ILE A 138 -11.00 0.74 4.44
CA ILE A 138 -11.60 1.03 5.75
C ILE A 138 -11.50 2.54 5.97
N SER A 139 -12.48 3.25 5.42
CA SER A 139 -12.65 4.67 5.63
C SER A 139 -12.71 5.06 7.12
N GLY A 140 -11.83 5.99 7.53
CA GLY A 140 -11.81 6.52 8.90
C GLY A 140 -13.06 7.32 9.28
N GLY A 141 -13.29 7.53 10.59
CA GLY A 141 -14.25 8.52 11.09
C GLY A 141 -15.73 8.24 10.79
N ASN A 142 -16.21 7.02 11.08
CA ASN A 142 -17.55 6.49 10.76
C ASN A 142 -17.78 6.17 9.27
N GLY A 143 -16.72 6.07 8.47
CA GLY A 143 -16.80 5.51 7.12
C GLY A 143 -17.23 4.04 7.12
N GLY A 144 -17.75 3.59 5.98
CA GLY A 144 -18.04 2.18 5.74
C GLY A 144 -16.78 1.36 5.53
N THR A 145 -16.96 0.08 5.27
CA THR A 145 -15.90 -0.79 4.78
C THR A 145 -16.29 -1.24 3.40
N ASP A 146 -15.37 -1.05 2.46
CA ASP A 146 -15.59 -1.43 1.08
C ASP A 146 -14.72 -2.64 0.77
N THR A 147 -15.23 -3.55 -0.07
CA THR A 147 -14.47 -4.74 -0.49
C THR A 147 -14.61 -4.94 -1.98
N LEU A 148 -13.48 -5.27 -2.63
CA LEU A 148 -13.41 -5.48 -4.06
C LEU A 148 -12.63 -6.76 -4.37
N VAL A 149 -13.23 -7.67 -5.13
CA VAL A 149 -12.61 -8.94 -5.50
C VAL A 149 -12.59 -9.10 -7.01
N PHE A 150 -11.38 -9.20 -7.55
CA PHE A 150 -11.14 -9.59 -8.94
C PHE A 150 -10.81 -11.08 -9.02
N THR A 151 -11.34 -11.75 -10.03
CA THR A 151 -10.91 -13.11 -10.41
C THR A 151 -10.47 -13.14 -11.86
N LYS A 152 -9.44 -13.94 -12.15
CA LYS A 152 -8.89 -14.10 -13.50
C LYS A 152 -9.92 -14.82 -14.40
N ASN A 153 -10.02 -14.38 -15.65
CA ASN A 153 -10.87 -15.00 -16.68
C ASN A 153 -10.33 -16.32 -17.20
#